data_AF-A0A946G9U3-F1
#
_entry.id   AF-A0A946G9U3-F1
#
_cell.length_a   1.000
_cell.length_b   1.000
_cell.length_c   1.000
_cell.angle_alpha   90.00
_cell.angle_beta   90.00
_cell.angle_gamma   90.00
#
_symmetry.space_group_name_H-M   'P 1'
#
loop_
_entity.id
_entity.type
_entity.pdbx_description
1 polymer ?
#
loop_
_entity_poly.entity_id
_entity_poly.type
_entity_poly.pdbx_seq_one_letter_code
_entity_poly.pdbx_strand_id
1 'polypeptide(L)'
;MNERQVAPEVQQRVIESIGSFALYGFPESHAISFALIAYASCWLKVHRPAEFYCGLINNQPMGFYSVNTLLQDAKRHDIRTKPISVKHSMISTEVTDDKTLRLGFHRLKGLRQKTMERLIEERSFSAFASLDDFLRRVRPNIKERRLLAAAGALNDLPEIEHRRDALWQAEQLPLDDLFANSSAQEQVLEMMSATERLQADLSLVGATTGPHPMRLWRKQQNIEIATSASLFKIPHGKRLIIAGLVICRQRPGTAKGHCFISLEDEFGIANLFIPRKTFHQFKLIITSESFLLAQGRLQITEGQQPTVYVISLKPLNMSEEFATVSHDFH
;
A
#
# COMPACT_ATOMS: atom_id res chain seq x y z
N MET A 1 -31.98 -9.76 46.31
CA MET A 1 -30.94 -9.17 47.19
C MET A 1 -31.35 -9.22 48.66
N ASN A 2 -32.63 -8.97 48.99
CA ASN A 2 -33.19 -9.16 50.33
C ASN A 2 -33.05 -10.59 50.89
N GLU A 3 -33.38 -11.63 50.12
CA GLU A 3 -33.22 -13.04 50.53
C GLU A 3 -31.75 -13.42 50.80
N ARG A 4 -30.81 -12.67 50.22
CA ARG A 4 -29.36 -12.84 50.44
C ARG A 4 -28.82 -11.92 51.54
N GLN A 5 -29.69 -11.28 52.32
CA GLN A 5 -29.35 -10.37 53.44
C GLN A 5 -28.40 -9.22 53.06
N VAL A 6 -28.50 -8.72 51.82
CA VAL A 6 -27.70 -7.56 51.39
C VAL A 6 -28.28 -6.27 51.99
N ALA A 7 -27.45 -5.40 52.54
CA ALA A 7 -27.90 -4.13 53.14
C ALA A 7 -28.64 -3.24 52.12
N PRO A 8 -29.75 -2.56 52.50
CA PRO A 8 -30.59 -1.78 51.57
C PRO A 8 -29.83 -0.72 50.77
N GLU A 9 -28.89 -0.03 51.43
CA GLU A 9 -28.03 0.98 50.80
C GLU A 9 -27.17 0.40 49.66
N VAL A 10 -26.69 -0.83 49.82
CA VAL A 10 -25.89 -1.53 48.80
C VAL A 10 -26.77 -1.94 47.63
N GLN A 11 -28.03 -2.34 47.89
CA GLN A 11 -28.97 -2.70 46.82
C GLN A 11 -29.25 -1.49 45.91
N GLN A 12 -29.51 -0.33 46.51
CA GLN A 12 -29.76 0.91 45.77
C GLN A 12 -28.57 1.28 44.88
N ARG A 13 -27.35 1.23 45.43
CA ARG A 13 -26.12 1.50 44.66
C ARG A 13 -25.92 0.54 43.49
N VAL A 14 -26.24 -0.74 43.65
CA VAL A 14 -26.14 -1.73 42.57
C VAL A 14 -27.16 -1.46 41.47
N ILE A 15 -28.40 -1.11 41.82
CA ILE A 15 -29.45 -0.77 40.84
C ILE A 15 -29.04 0.46 40.02
N GLU A 16 -28.55 1.53 40.69
CA GLU A 16 -28.07 2.74 40.01
C GLU A 16 -26.86 2.47 39.10
N SER A 17 -25.94 1.61 39.53
CA SER A 17 -24.77 1.23 38.74
C SER A 17 -25.13 0.39 37.52
N ILE A 18 -26.05 -0.57 37.66
CA ILE A 18 -26.53 -1.38 36.52
C ILE A 18 -27.32 -0.51 35.55
N GLY A 19 -28.18 0.39 36.05
CA GLY A 19 -28.96 1.30 35.23
C GLY A 19 -28.10 2.23 34.39
N SER A 20 -27.03 2.79 34.98
CA SER A 20 -26.06 3.62 34.25
C SER A 20 -25.21 2.82 33.27
N PHE A 21 -24.81 1.59 33.61
CA PHE A 21 -24.03 0.72 32.72
C PHE A 21 -24.85 0.18 31.54
N ALA A 22 -26.16 -0.04 31.71
CA ALA A 22 -27.04 -0.57 30.67
C ALA A 22 -27.06 0.28 29.39
N LEU A 23 -26.75 1.58 29.48
CA LEU A 23 -26.63 2.49 28.34
C LEU A 23 -25.39 2.25 27.48
N TYR A 24 -24.34 1.64 28.05
CA TYR A 24 -23.05 1.36 27.39
C TYR A 24 -22.69 -0.13 27.38
N GLY A 25 -23.58 -0.99 27.89
CA GLY A 25 -23.38 -2.43 27.93
C GLY A 25 -23.26 -3.01 26.52
N PHE A 26 -22.23 -3.83 26.29
CA PHE A 26 -21.98 -4.46 25.00
C PHE A 26 -22.15 -5.98 25.11
N PRO A 27 -22.75 -6.66 24.11
CA PRO A 27 -22.93 -8.11 24.17
C PRO A 27 -21.58 -8.84 24.19
N GLU A 28 -21.29 -9.53 25.29
CA GLU A 28 -20.01 -10.22 25.50
C GLU A 28 -19.76 -11.31 24.44
N SER A 29 -20.79 -12.09 24.08
CA SER A 29 -20.68 -13.13 23.06
C SER A 29 -20.26 -12.58 21.69
N HIS A 30 -20.76 -11.41 21.32
CA HIS A 30 -20.36 -10.72 20.10
C HIS A 30 -18.95 -10.12 20.24
N ALA A 31 -18.59 -9.55 21.40
CA ALA A 31 -17.23 -9.06 21.62
C ALA A 31 -16.18 -10.17 21.48
N ILE A 32 -16.42 -11.34 22.08
CA ILE A 32 -15.51 -12.48 22.06
C ILE A 32 -15.30 -13.00 20.63
N SER A 33 -16.36 -13.12 19.83
CA SER A 33 -16.24 -13.63 18.46
C SER A 33 -15.35 -12.74 17.58
N PHE A 34 -15.48 -11.42 17.68
CA PHE A 34 -14.60 -10.48 16.98
C PHE A 34 -13.19 -10.42 17.58
N ALA A 35 -13.07 -10.49 18.91
CA ALA A 35 -11.77 -10.51 19.59
C ALA A 35 -10.93 -11.71 19.17
N LEU A 36 -11.54 -12.88 18.95
CA LEU A 36 -10.86 -14.07 18.45
C LEU A 36 -10.26 -13.84 17.05
N ILE A 37 -11.00 -13.20 16.14
CA ILE A 37 -10.51 -12.89 14.79
C ILE A 37 -9.36 -11.88 14.87
N ALA A 38 -9.49 -10.85 15.69
CA ALA A 38 -8.43 -9.86 15.90
C ALA A 38 -7.16 -10.51 16.48
N TYR A 39 -7.32 -11.37 17.48
CA TYR A 39 -6.21 -12.11 18.09
C TYR A 39 -5.53 -13.04 17.10
N ALA A 40 -6.30 -13.85 16.35
CA ALA A 40 -5.76 -14.74 15.32
C ALA A 40 -5.00 -13.97 14.24
N SER A 41 -5.51 -12.80 13.82
CA SER A 41 -4.85 -11.93 12.85
C SER A 41 -3.52 -11.38 13.40
N CYS A 42 -3.51 -10.92 14.65
CA CYS A 42 -2.29 -10.46 15.32
C CYS A 42 -1.27 -11.60 15.49
N TRP A 43 -1.73 -12.80 15.85
CA TRP A 43 -0.89 -13.99 15.97
C TRP A 43 -0.22 -14.33 14.64
N LEU A 44 -0.98 -14.34 13.54
CA LEU A 44 -0.43 -14.54 12.20
C LEU A 44 0.56 -13.43 11.83
N LYS A 45 0.24 -12.16 12.11
CA LYS A 45 1.17 -11.06 11.84
C LYS A 45 2.50 -11.18 12.60
N VAL A 46 2.48 -11.70 13.82
CA VAL A 46 3.68 -11.87 14.65
C VAL A 46 4.48 -13.13 14.29
N HIS A 47 3.79 -14.25 14.06
CA HIS A 47 4.43 -15.57 13.93
C HIS A 47 4.55 -16.07 12.48
N ARG A 48 3.68 -15.60 11.57
CA ARG A 48 3.61 -15.96 10.15
C ARG A 48 3.37 -14.73 9.26
N PRO A 49 4.23 -13.70 9.35
CA PRO A 49 4.01 -12.43 8.65
C PRO A 49 3.94 -12.57 7.13
N ALA A 50 4.78 -13.42 6.51
CA ALA A 50 4.75 -13.62 5.07
C ALA A 50 3.38 -14.16 4.60
N GLU A 51 2.90 -15.25 5.21
CA GLU A 51 1.60 -15.84 4.91
C GLU A 51 0.44 -14.87 5.18
N PHE A 52 0.54 -14.09 6.27
CA PHE A 52 -0.44 -13.04 6.60
C PHE A 52 -0.56 -11.99 5.49
N TYR A 53 0.55 -11.38 5.07
CA TYR A 53 0.53 -10.39 4.00
C TYR A 53 0.14 -11.00 2.65
N CYS A 54 0.62 -12.21 2.34
CA CYS A 54 0.23 -12.94 1.14
C CYS A 54 -1.29 -13.12 1.06
N GLY A 55 -1.91 -13.57 2.16
CA GLY A 55 -3.37 -13.71 2.27
C GLY A 55 -4.08 -12.38 2.07
N LEU A 56 -3.62 -11.30 2.70
CA LEU A 56 -4.22 -9.97 2.54
C LEU A 56 -4.09 -9.41 1.12
N ILE A 57 -2.99 -9.68 0.41
CA ILE A 57 -2.75 -9.19 -0.96
C ILE A 57 -3.63 -9.94 -1.96
N ASN A 58 -3.76 -11.26 -1.81
CA ASN A 58 -4.52 -12.11 -2.72
C ASN A 58 -6.04 -11.91 -2.60
N ASN A 59 -6.53 -11.46 -1.44
CA ASN A 59 -7.96 -11.28 -1.20
C ASN A 59 -8.46 -9.85 -1.46
N GLN A 60 -7.69 -8.99 -2.13
CA GLN A 60 -8.09 -7.61 -2.42
C GLN A 60 -9.23 -7.51 -3.45
N PRO A 61 -10.10 -6.48 -3.39
CA PRO A 61 -10.05 -5.32 -2.48
C PRO A 61 -10.60 -5.65 -1.08
N MET A 62 -9.82 -5.39 -0.03
CA MET A 62 -10.23 -5.60 1.37
C MET A 62 -9.81 -4.44 2.26
N GLY A 63 -10.78 -3.91 3.00
CA GLY A 63 -10.54 -2.98 4.10
C GLY A 63 -9.98 -1.62 3.69
N PHE A 64 -9.20 -1.04 4.60
CA PHE A 64 -8.76 0.35 4.59
C PHE A 64 -7.41 0.58 3.90
N TYR A 65 -6.55 -0.44 3.82
CA TYR A 65 -5.17 -0.29 3.37
C TYR A 65 -4.98 -0.74 1.93
N SER A 66 -4.34 0.10 1.13
CA SER A 66 -3.94 -0.26 -0.23
C SER A 66 -2.89 -1.38 -0.22
N VAL A 67 -2.73 -2.10 -1.35
CA VAL A 67 -1.66 -3.09 -1.48
C VAL A 67 -0.29 -2.47 -1.32
N ASN A 68 -0.08 -1.24 -1.81
CA ASN A 68 1.17 -0.53 -1.59
C ASN A 68 1.45 -0.36 -0.08
N THR A 69 0.47 0.13 0.69
CA THR A 69 0.60 0.29 2.14
C THR A 69 0.88 -1.05 2.83
N LEU A 70 0.22 -2.13 2.40
CA LEU A 70 0.49 -3.47 2.93
C LEU A 70 1.93 -3.94 2.62
N LEU A 71 2.45 -3.70 1.42
CA LEU A 71 3.84 -4.04 1.09
C LEU A 71 4.86 -3.21 1.87
N GLN A 72 4.56 -1.93 2.11
CA GLN A 72 5.42 -1.06 2.92
C GLN A 72 5.39 -1.49 4.38
N ASP A 73 4.24 -1.92 4.89
CA ASP A 73 4.12 -2.51 6.22
C ASP A 73 4.86 -3.85 6.33
N ALA A 74 4.76 -4.70 5.32
CA ALA A 74 5.50 -5.95 5.25
C ALA A 74 7.02 -5.70 5.32
N LYS A 75 7.50 -4.69 4.59
CA LYS A 75 8.91 -4.28 4.62
C LYS A 75 9.37 -3.81 6.01
N ARG A 76 8.50 -3.16 6.77
CA ARG A 76 8.76 -2.75 8.16
C ARG A 76 8.81 -3.93 9.13
N HIS A 77 8.18 -5.05 8.77
CA HIS A 77 8.26 -6.34 9.48
C HIS A 77 9.31 -7.29 8.86
N ASP A 78 10.33 -6.74 8.20
CA ASP A 78 11.43 -7.47 7.57
C ASP A 78 11.02 -8.49 6.49
N ILE A 79 9.82 -8.34 5.91
CA ILE A 79 9.36 -9.13 4.77
C ILE A 79 9.82 -8.49 3.47
N ARG A 80 10.60 -9.25 2.70
CA ARG A 80 11.08 -8.86 1.37
C ARG A 80 9.99 -9.15 0.36
N THR A 81 9.62 -8.14 -0.43
CA THR A 81 8.72 -8.35 -1.58
C THR A 81 9.50 -8.29 -2.87
N LYS A 82 9.28 -9.31 -3.68
CA LYS A 82 10.02 -9.65 -4.88
C LYS A 82 9.05 -9.39 -6.06
N PRO A 83 9.47 -8.69 -7.13
CA PRO A 83 8.57 -8.23 -8.19
C PRO A 83 7.96 -9.39 -8.99
N ILE A 84 7.00 -9.09 -9.85
CA ILE A 84 6.43 -10.06 -10.79
C ILE A 84 7.52 -10.51 -11.77
N SER A 85 7.53 -11.79 -12.14
CA SER A 85 8.52 -12.37 -13.05
C SER A 85 7.93 -13.48 -13.91
N VAL A 86 8.20 -13.46 -15.21
CA VAL A 86 7.84 -14.55 -16.14
C VAL A 86 8.47 -15.89 -15.76
N LYS A 87 9.67 -15.87 -15.18
CA LYS A 87 10.38 -17.08 -14.77
C LYS A 87 9.88 -17.68 -13.45
N HIS A 88 9.38 -16.86 -12.54
CA HIS A 88 9.16 -17.32 -11.17
C HIS A 88 7.76 -17.09 -10.61
N SER A 89 7.02 -16.07 -11.06
CA SER A 89 5.72 -15.75 -10.46
C SER A 89 4.63 -16.72 -10.90
N MET A 90 3.67 -16.99 -10.02
CA MET A 90 2.41 -17.66 -10.34
C MET A 90 1.29 -16.64 -10.58
N ILE A 91 0.05 -17.10 -10.79
CA ILE A 91 -1.13 -16.22 -10.91
C ILE A 91 -1.31 -15.42 -9.62
N SER A 92 -1.37 -16.11 -8.49
CA SER A 92 -1.49 -15.50 -7.16
C SER A 92 -0.13 -15.10 -6.60
N THR A 93 -0.12 -14.17 -5.65
CA THR A 93 1.08 -13.87 -4.86
C THR A 93 1.39 -15.10 -4.01
N GLU A 94 2.68 -15.44 -3.90
CA GLU A 94 3.13 -16.63 -3.19
C GLU A 94 4.22 -16.29 -2.17
N VAL A 95 4.29 -17.12 -1.13
CA VAL A 95 5.36 -17.11 -0.15
C VAL A 95 6.49 -17.97 -0.69
N THR A 96 7.64 -17.35 -0.97
CA THR A 96 8.82 -18.08 -1.46
C THR A 96 9.62 -18.69 -0.30
N ASP A 97 9.69 -17.97 0.81
CA ASP A 97 10.32 -18.39 2.06
C ASP A 97 9.67 -17.62 3.24
N ASP A 98 10.03 -17.95 4.47
CA ASP A 98 9.47 -17.36 5.71
C ASP A 98 9.52 -15.81 5.76
N LYS A 99 10.37 -15.18 4.93
CA LYS A 99 10.57 -13.73 4.90
C LYS A 99 10.37 -13.11 3.53
N THR A 100 9.92 -13.86 2.53
CA THR A 100 9.91 -13.39 1.14
C THR A 100 8.61 -13.71 0.42
N LEU A 101 8.02 -12.68 -0.17
CA LEU A 101 6.83 -12.75 -1.01
C LEU A 101 7.20 -12.49 -2.46
N ARG A 102 6.68 -13.30 -3.39
CA ARG A 102 6.71 -13.00 -4.82
C ARG A 102 5.34 -12.56 -5.27
N LEU A 103 5.26 -11.36 -5.85
CA LEU A 103 4.01 -10.85 -6.42
C LEU A 103 3.55 -11.73 -7.59
N GLY A 104 2.24 -12.01 -7.60
CA GLY A 104 1.59 -12.77 -8.66
C GLY A 104 1.11 -11.91 -9.83
N PHE A 105 0.86 -12.56 -10.97
CA PHE A 105 0.37 -11.91 -12.18
C PHE A 105 -1.01 -11.27 -12.06
N HIS A 106 -1.87 -11.76 -11.15
CA HIS A 106 -3.21 -11.18 -10.92
C HIS A 106 -3.17 -9.68 -10.54
N ARG A 107 -2.00 -9.18 -10.12
CA ARG A 107 -1.78 -7.76 -9.81
C ARG A 107 -1.65 -6.86 -11.04
N LEU A 108 -1.32 -7.42 -12.21
CA LEU A 108 -1.20 -6.64 -13.43
C LEU A 108 -2.57 -6.36 -14.03
N LYS A 109 -3.00 -5.10 -13.94
CA LYS A 109 -4.25 -4.66 -14.56
C LYS A 109 -4.12 -4.73 -16.08
N GLY A 110 -4.92 -5.59 -16.70
CA GLY A 110 -4.97 -5.74 -18.16
C GLY A 110 -4.32 -7.00 -18.72
N LEU A 111 -3.70 -7.84 -17.88
CA LEU A 111 -3.23 -9.17 -18.30
C LEU A 111 -4.39 -10.18 -18.25
N ARG A 112 -4.69 -10.85 -19.36
CA ARG A 112 -5.81 -11.80 -19.42
C ARG A 112 -5.47 -13.09 -18.69
N GLN A 113 -6.47 -13.69 -18.06
CA GLN A 113 -6.34 -14.98 -17.38
C GLN A 113 -5.80 -16.09 -18.29
N LYS A 114 -6.32 -16.20 -19.52
CA LYS A 114 -5.82 -17.17 -20.52
C LYS A 114 -4.33 -17.02 -20.81
N THR A 115 -3.82 -15.79 -20.84
CA THR A 115 -2.39 -15.51 -21.07
C THR A 115 -1.56 -15.91 -19.84
N MET A 116 -2.07 -15.68 -18.63
CA MET A 116 -1.42 -16.13 -17.38
C MET A 116 -1.35 -17.66 -17.28
N GLU A 117 -2.46 -18.35 -17.60
CA GLU A 117 -2.54 -19.81 -17.58
C GLU A 117 -1.55 -20.43 -18.57
N ARG A 118 -1.56 -19.94 -19.82
CA ARG A 118 -0.62 -20.41 -20.85
C ARG A 118 0.84 -20.16 -20.48
N LEU A 119 1.14 -19.01 -19.87
CA LEU A 119 2.49 -18.71 -19.40
C LEU A 119 2.98 -19.76 -18.40
N ILE A 120 2.14 -20.14 -17.43
CA ILE A 120 2.48 -21.13 -16.42
C ILE A 120 2.58 -22.53 -17.02
N GLU A 121 1.65 -22.89 -17.90
CA GLU A 121 1.65 -24.17 -18.60
C GLU A 121 2.92 -24.35 -19.45
N GLU A 122 3.25 -23.37 -20.28
CA GLU A 122 4.49 -23.39 -21.08
C GLU A 122 5.72 -23.50 -20.17
N ARG A 123 5.80 -22.68 -19.14
CA ARG A 123 6.92 -22.73 -18.20
C ARG A 123 7.06 -24.09 -17.51
N SER A 124 5.97 -24.83 -17.31
CA SER A 124 6.00 -26.17 -16.70
C SER A 124 6.73 -27.20 -17.56
N PHE A 125 6.72 -27.03 -18.88
CA PHE A 125 7.46 -27.89 -19.80
C PHE A 125 8.96 -27.54 -19.83
N SER A 126 9.29 -26.25 -19.88
CA SER A 126 10.67 -25.76 -19.88
C SER A 126 10.73 -24.27 -19.55
N ALA A 127 11.80 -23.86 -18.88
CA ALA A 127 12.06 -22.44 -18.57
C ALA A 127 12.35 -21.64 -19.84
N PHE A 128 11.90 -20.38 -19.88
CA PHE A 128 12.14 -19.49 -21.02
C PHE A 128 13.61 -19.11 -21.13
N ALA A 129 14.21 -19.41 -22.30
CA ALA A 129 15.62 -19.16 -22.57
C ALA A 129 15.88 -17.70 -22.98
N SER A 130 14.99 -17.12 -23.77
CA SER A 130 15.10 -15.78 -24.35
C SER A 130 13.76 -15.07 -24.37
N LEU A 131 13.75 -13.77 -24.70
CA LEU A 131 12.51 -13.03 -24.91
C LEU A 131 11.73 -13.58 -26.11
N ASP A 132 12.43 -13.93 -27.18
CA ASP A 132 11.86 -14.50 -28.40
C ASP A 132 11.20 -15.88 -28.14
N ASP A 133 11.84 -16.75 -27.35
CA ASP A 133 11.28 -18.02 -26.90
C ASP A 133 9.96 -17.81 -26.11
N PHE A 134 9.95 -16.87 -25.17
CA PHE A 134 8.75 -16.50 -24.42
C PHE A 134 7.61 -16.03 -25.34
N LEU A 135 7.91 -15.15 -26.31
CA LEU A 135 6.89 -14.59 -27.21
C LEU A 135 6.31 -15.64 -28.17
N ARG A 136 7.13 -16.56 -28.69
CA ARG A 136 6.67 -17.63 -29.59
C ARG A 136 5.75 -18.63 -28.91
N ARG A 137 6.05 -18.96 -27.65
CA ARG A 137 5.33 -19.97 -26.86
C ARG A 137 4.05 -19.41 -26.24
N VAL A 138 4.15 -18.28 -25.55
CA VAL A 138 3.00 -17.70 -24.83
C VAL A 138 2.10 -16.89 -25.77
N ARG A 139 2.66 -16.28 -26.82
CA ARG A 139 1.94 -15.42 -27.79
C ARG A 139 1.02 -14.38 -27.10
N PRO A 140 1.56 -13.55 -26.18
CA PRO A 140 0.77 -12.47 -25.58
C PRO A 140 0.39 -11.44 -26.65
N ASN A 141 -0.75 -10.78 -26.48
CA ASN A 141 -1.12 -9.70 -27.40
C ASN A 141 -0.19 -8.48 -27.22
N ILE A 142 -0.18 -7.55 -28.17
CA ILE A 142 0.71 -6.36 -28.15
C ILE A 142 0.57 -5.56 -26.84
N LYS A 143 -0.65 -5.41 -26.32
CA LYS A 143 -0.89 -4.67 -25.07
C LYS A 143 -0.33 -5.41 -23.85
N GLU A 144 -0.52 -6.73 -23.78
CA GLU A 144 -0.01 -7.60 -22.70
C GLU A 144 1.52 -7.67 -22.72
N ARG A 145 2.12 -7.75 -23.90
CA ARG A 145 3.56 -7.72 -24.09
C ARG A 145 4.16 -6.42 -23.52
N ARG A 146 3.61 -5.26 -23.93
CA ARG A 146 4.01 -3.95 -23.41
C ARG A 146 3.81 -3.86 -21.91
N LEU A 147 2.70 -4.39 -21.40
CA LEU A 147 2.38 -4.41 -19.96
C LEU A 147 3.42 -5.21 -19.16
N LEU A 148 3.77 -6.42 -19.61
CA LEU A 148 4.77 -7.28 -18.95
C LEU A 148 6.16 -6.63 -18.95
N ALA A 149 6.55 -6.02 -20.05
CA ALA A 149 7.80 -5.27 -20.16
C ALA A 149 7.80 -4.04 -19.23
N ALA A 150 6.75 -3.22 -19.27
CA ALA A 150 6.63 -2.01 -18.46
C ALA A 150 6.57 -2.32 -16.95
N ALA A 151 5.95 -3.43 -16.56
CA ALA A 151 5.93 -3.91 -15.18
C ALA A 151 7.28 -4.51 -14.73
N GLY A 152 8.24 -4.71 -15.65
CA GLY A 152 9.53 -5.35 -15.39
C GLY A 152 9.43 -6.86 -15.13
N ALA A 153 8.36 -7.51 -15.59
CA ALA A 153 8.20 -8.96 -15.44
C ALA A 153 9.21 -9.76 -16.28
N LEU A 154 9.80 -9.13 -17.29
CA LEU A 154 10.76 -9.72 -18.22
C LEU A 154 12.22 -9.55 -17.76
N ASN A 155 12.48 -8.77 -16.71
CA ASN A 155 13.84 -8.42 -16.27
C ASN A 155 14.70 -9.62 -15.80
N ASP A 156 14.10 -10.78 -15.54
CA ASP A 156 14.83 -11.98 -15.13
C ASP A 156 15.32 -12.82 -16.34
N LEU A 157 15.01 -12.42 -17.59
CA LEU A 157 15.49 -13.08 -18.80
C LEU A 157 16.97 -12.73 -19.08
N PRO A 158 17.78 -13.66 -19.64
CA PRO A 158 19.23 -13.48 -19.74
C PRO A 158 19.67 -12.34 -20.67
N GLU A 159 18.84 -12.02 -21.67
CA GLU A 159 19.10 -11.02 -22.72
C GLU A 159 18.64 -9.61 -22.32
N ILE A 160 18.02 -9.46 -21.15
CA ILE A 160 17.44 -8.21 -20.69
C ILE A 160 18.26 -7.67 -19.54
N GLU A 161 19.04 -6.63 -19.80
CA GLU A 161 19.84 -6.00 -18.74
C GLU A 161 18.96 -5.14 -17.84
N HIS A 162 18.05 -4.36 -18.44
CA HIS A 162 17.25 -3.37 -17.74
C HIS A 162 15.81 -3.26 -18.28
N ARG A 163 14.90 -2.69 -17.48
CA ARG A 163 13.47 -2.57 -17.85
C ARG A 163 13.23 -1.79 -19.15
N ARG A 164 14.06 -0.78 -19.46
CA ARG A 164 13.95 -0.01 -20.71
C ARG A 164 14.34 -0.84 -21.93
N ASP A 165 15.37 -1.66 -21.77
CA ASP A 165 15.82 -2.63 -22.77
C ASP A 165 14.73 -3.69 -23.04
N ALA A 166 14.11 -4.23 -21.98
CA ALA A 166 12.94 -5.12 -22.10
C ALA A 166 11.79 -4.50 -22.94
N LEU A 167 11.49 -3.22 -22.72
CA LEU A 167 10.45 -2.49 -23.44
C LEU A 167 10.80 -2.31 -24.92
N TRP A 168 12.07 -2.00 -25.19
CA TRP A 168 12.56 -1.81 -26.54
C TRP A 168 12.58 -3.12 -27.33
N GLN A 169 13.20 -4.16 -26.78
CA GLN A 169 13.24 -5.48 -27.42
C GLN A 169 11.83 -6.04 -27.63
N ALA A 170 10.92 -5.85 -26.66
CA ALA A 170 9.53 -6.24 -26.82
C ALA A 170 8.85 -5.56 -28.00
N GLU A 171 9.21 -4.32 -28.34
CA GLU A 171 8.67 -3.61 -29.51
C GLU A 171 9.37 -3.99 -30.82
N GLN A 172 10.65 -4.33 -30.79
CA GLN A 172 11.45 -4.66 -31.98
C GLN A 172 11.10 -6.01 -32.60
N LEU A 173 10.54 -6.97 -31.84
CA LEU A 173 10.29 -8.30 -32.38
C LEU A 173 9.25 -8.28 -33.53
N PRO A 174 9.60 -8.84 -34.69
CA PRO A 174 8.88 -8.60 -35.94
C PRO A 174 7.53 -9.32 -35.94
N LEU A 175 6.48 -8.57 -36.24
CA LEU A 175 5.26 -9.10 -36.81
C LEU A 175 5.60 -9.54 -38.24
N ASP A 176 5.81 -10.84 -38.51
CA ASP A 176 5.91 -11.46 -39.85
C ASP A 176 6.21 -10.48 -41.00
N ASP A 177 7.37 -9.81 -40.98
CA ASP A 177 7.72 -8.81 -42.00
C ASP A 177 8.97 -9.25 -42.74
N LEU A 178 8.89 -9.18 -44.07
CA LEU A 178 9.86 -9.69 -45.04
C LEU A 178 11.24 -9.01 -44.92
N PHE A 179 11.38 -8.02 -44.04
CA PHE A 179 12.57 -7.19 -43.80
C PHE A 179 13.26 -7.42 -42.45
N ALA A 180 12.95 -8.52 -41.75
CA ALA A 180 13.49 -8.87 -40.42
C ALA A 180 15.03 -8.99 -40.34
N ASN A 181 15.75 -8.90 -41.46
CA ASN A 181 17.22 -8.96 -41.53
C ASN A 181 17.92 -7.59 -41.52
N SER A 182 17.24 -6.51 -41.15
CA SER A 182 17.94 -5.26 -40.84
C SER A 182 18.45 -5.32 -39.40
N SER A 183 19.75 -5.57 -39.24
CA SER A 183 20.46 -5.47 -37.96
C SER A 183 20.36 -4.03 -37.47
N ALA A 184 19.33 -3.74 -36.66
CA ALA A 184 19.21 -2.48 -35.96
C ALA A 184 20.43 -2.34 -35.05
N GLN A 185 21.21 -1.27 -35.23
CA GLN A 185 22.33 -0.93 -34.36
C GLN A 185 21.88 -0.99 -32.90
N GLU A 186 22.67 -1.65 -32.05
CA GLU A 186 22.49 -1.68 -30.59
C GLU A 186 22.57 -0.25 -30.06
N GLN A 187 21.42 0.40 -29.95
CA GLN A 187 21.30 1.66 -29.23
C GLN A 187 21.39 1.31 -27.74
N VAL A 188 22.49 1.71 -27.10
CA VAL A 188 22.65 1.60 -25.65
C VAL A 188 21.63 2.53 -25.00
N LEU A 189 20.50 1.97 -24.58
CA LEU A 189 19.43 2.72 -23.90
C LEU A 189 19.84 2.98 -22.46
N GLU A 190 19.69 4.23 -22.02
CA GLU A 190 19.94 4.57 -20.62
C GLU A 190 19.04 3.79 -19.67
N MET A 191 19.57 3.36 -18.53
CA MET A 191 18.80 2.76 -17.46
C MET A 191 17.66 3.67 -16.99
N MET A 192 16.50 3.08 -16.68
CA MET A 192 15.44 3.83 -16.00
C MET A 192 15.92 4.29 -14.62
N SER A 193 15.69 5.56 -14.33
CA SER A 193 15.87 6.15 -13.01
C SER A 193 14.97 5.47 -11.97
N ALA A 194 15.34 5.59 -10.69
CA ALA A 194 14.52 5.04 -9.60
C ALA A 194 13.11 5.64 -9.55
N THR A 195 12.93 6.90 -9.96
CA THR A 195 11.65 7.59 -10.04
C THR A 195 10.76 7.03 -11.15
N GLU A 196 11.31 6.82 -12.35
CA GLU A 196 10.56 6.23 -13.47
C GLU A 196 10.11 4.79 -13.15
N ARG A 197 10.99 3.99 -12.52
CA ARG A 197 10.65 2.63 -12.10
C ARG A 197 9.51 2.61 -11.08
N LEU A 198 9.57 3.50 -10.09
CA LEU A 198 8.56 3.62 -9.06
C LEU A 198 7.20 4.02 -9.66
N GLN A 199 7.20 4.99 -10.58
CA GLN A 199 6.02 5.45 -11.29
C GLN A 199 5.38 4.32 -12.11
N ALA A 200 6.19 3.56 -12.85
CA ALA A 200 5.73 2.40 -13.60
C ALA A 200 5.14 1.31 -12.68
N ASP A 201 5.78 1.02 -11.55
CA ASP A 201 5.27 0.04 -10.59
C ASP A 201 3.91 0.46 -10.01
N LEU A 202 3.75 1.70 -9.58
CA LEU A 202 2.52 2.20 -8.97
C LEU A 202 1.37 2.28 -9.98
N SER A 203 1.64 2.76 -11.19
CA SER A 203 0.61 2.85 -12.24
C SER A 203 0.12 1.47 -12.73
N LEU A 204 1.02 0.50 -12.88
CA LEU A 204 0.70 -0.80 -13.49
C LEU A 204 0.29 -1.88 -12.46
N VAL A 205 1.00 -1.95 -11.34
CA VAL A 205 0.80 -2.97 -10.28
C VAL A 205 -0.04 -2.42 -9.12
N GLY A 206 -0.08 -1.09 -8.97
CA GLY A 206 -0.70 -0.42 -7.82
C GLY A 206 0.14 -0.51 -6.54
N ALA A 207 1.39 -0.97 -6.64
CA ALA A 207 2.30 -1.16 -5.51
C ALA A 207 3.75 -1.26 -6.00
N THR A 208 4.70 -0.80 -5.18
CA THR A 208 6.13 -0.91 -5.50
C THR A 208 6.87 -1.87 -4.57
N THR A 209 7.86 -2.56 -5.12
CA THR A 209 8.85 -3.33 -4.34
C THR A 209 10.04 -2.47 -3.92
N GLY A 210 10.15 -1.26 -4.47
CA GLY A 210 11.23 -0.30 -4.26
C GLY A 210 11.09 0.54 -2.98
N PRO A 211 11.77 1.69 -2.91
CA PRO A 211 11.58 2.65 -1.82
C PRO A 211 10.19 3.31 -1.90
N HIS A 212 9.67 3.73 -0.75
CA HIS A 212 8.44 4.52 -0.69
C HIS A 212 8.60 5.86 -1.43
N PRO A 213 7.57 6.39 -2.14
CA PRO A 213 7.66 7.62 -2.93
C PRO A 213 8.21 8.83 -2.16
N MET A 214 7.77 8.98 -0.90
CA MET A 214 8.25 10.05 -0.02
C MET A 214 9.77 10.05 0.14
N ARG A 215 10.45 8.89 0.02
CA ARG A 215 11.90 8.81 0.20
C ARG A 215 12.64 9.55 -0.91
N LEU A 216 12.14 9.42 -2.14
CA LEU A 216 12.73 10.07 -3.30
C LEU A 216 12.44 11.57 -3.27
N TRP A 217 11.19 11.92 -2.93
CA TRP A 217 10.78 13.31 -2.82
C TRP A 217 11.55 14.05 -1.71
N ARG A 218 11.66 13.46 -0.50
CA ARG A 218 12.34 14.10 0.63
C ARG A 218 13.82 14.36 0.38
N LYS A 219 14.51 13.50 -0.40
CA LYS A 219 15.91 13.73 -0.80
C LYS A 219 16.10 15.03 -1.61
N GLN A 220 15.07 15.51 -2.27
CA GLN A 220 15.11 16.72 -3.10
C GLN A 220 14.71 17.97 -2.32
N GLN A 221 14.29 17.84 -1.06
CA GLN A 221 13.83 18.95 -0.24
C GLN A 221 14.91 19.45 0.71
N ASN A 222 15.02 20.78 0.79
CA ASN A 222 15.93 21.48 1.71
C ASN A 222 15.26 21.90 3.03
N ILE A 223 14.04 21.43 3.29
CA ILE A 223 13.25 21.80 4.47
C ILE A 223 13.25 20.63 5.46
N GLU A 224 13.35 20.92 6.75
CA GLU A 224 13.19 19.92 7.80
C GLU A 224 11.73 19.47 7.88
N ILE A 225 11.48 18.21 7.48
CA ILE A 225 10.16 17.60 7.47
C ILE A 225 10.17 16.44 8.46
N ALA A 226 9.25 16.48 9.41
CA ALA A 226 9.06 15.41 10.38
C ALA A 226 8.56 14.13 9.68
N THR A 227 9.08 13.00 10.15
CA THR A 227 8.66 11.65 9.79
C THR A 227 7.70 11.09 10.83
N SER A 228 6.88 10.11 10.46
CA SER A 228 6.01 9.37 11.39
C SER A 228 6.79 8.83 12.60
N ALA A 229 7.99 8.30 12.37
CA ALA A 229 8.89 7.85 13.44
C ALA A 229 9.40 8.99 14.34
N SER A 230 9.65 10.18 13.78
CA SER A 230 10.09 11.34 14.56
C SER A 230 9.00 11.90 15.48
N LEU A 231 7.72 11.68 15.15
CA LEU A 231 6.60 12.17 15.95
C LEU A 231 6.63 11.63 17.38
N PHE A 232 7.12 10.41 17.59
CA PHE A 232 7.25 9.81 18.92
C PHE A 232 8.37 10.43 19.78
N LYS A 233 9.29 11.18 19.17
CA LYS A 233 10.42 11.84 19.85
C LYS A 233 10.17 13.32 20.12
N ILE A 234 9.19 13.91 19.43
CA ILE A 234 8.90 15.34 19.50
C ILE A 234 8.04 15.63 20.75
N PRO A 235 8.33 16.68 21.52
CA PRO A 235 7.52 17.04 22.69
C PRO A 235 6.14 17.57 22.28
N HIS A 236 5.16 17.37 23.16
CA HIS A 236 3.80 17.87 23.00
C HIS A 236 3.77 19.39 22.72
N GLY A 237 2.91 19.82 21.80
CA GLY A 237 2.67 21.23 21.48
C GLY A 237 3.68 21.87 20.51
N LYS A 238 4.79 21.19 20.19
CA LYS A 238 5.79 21.71 19.25
C LYS A 238 5.20 21.81 17.84
N ARG A 239 5.55 22.90 17.13
CA ARG A 239 5.20 23.08 15.72
C ARG A 239 6.07 22.18 14.85
N LEU A 240 5.47 21.55 13.87
CA LEU A 240 6.15 20.68 12.90
C LEU A 240 5.50 20.76 11.53
N ILE A 241 6.24 20.31 10.53
CA ILE A 241 5.77 20.09 9.16
C ILE A 241 5.90 18.60 8.89
N ILE A 242 4.82 17.96 8.45
CA ILE A 242 4.82 16.56 8.04
C ILE A 242 4.30 16.46 6.61
N ALA A 243 4.84 15.53 5.85
CA ALA A 243 4.46 15.28 4.47
C ALA A 243 4.30 13.78 4.26
N GLY A 244 3.29 13.38 3.49
CA GLY A 244 3.02 11.97 3.24
C GLY A 244 1.98 11.73 2.15
N LEU A 245 1.81 10.44 1.83
CA LEU A 245 0.74 9.93 0.98
C LEU A 245 -0.54 9.78 1.82
N VAL A 246 -1.66 10.29 1.33
CA VAL A 246 -2.95 10.15 2.00
C VAL A 246 -3.51 8.76 1.73
N ILE A 247 -3.60 7.93 2.78
CA ILE A 247 -4.18 6.58 2.68
C ILE A 247 -5.68 6.57 2.98
N CYS A 248 -6.14 7.47 3.84
CA CYS A 248 -7.55 7.57 4.18
C CYS A 248 -7.94 8.96 4.68
N ARG A 249 -9.19 9.33 4.39
CA ARG A 249 -9.89 10.48 4.95
C ARG A 249 -11.17 10.01 5.61
N GLN A 250 -11.38 10.41 6.85
CA GLN A 250 -12.59 10.09 7.61
C GLN A 250 -13.26 11.37 8.08
N ARG A 251 -14.58 11.45 7.88
CA ARG A 251 -15.39 12.55 8.39
C ARG A 251 -16.67 12.03 9.06
N PRO A 252 -16.57 11.34 10.21
CA PRO A 252 -17.74 10.75 10.85
C PRO A 252 -18.79 11.82 11.18
N GLY A 253 -20.08 11.49 10.97
CA GLY A 253 -21.19 12.42 11.25
C GLY A 253 -21.23 12.93 12.71
N THR A 254 -20.66 12.15 13.64
CA THR A 254 -20.53 12.49 15.07
C THR A 254 -19.40 13.49 15.36
N ALA A 255 -18.48 13.72 14.43
CA ALA A 255 -17.27 14.53 14.65
C ALA A 255 -17.51 16.04 14.51
N LYS A 256 -18.74 16.54 14.61
CA LYS A 256 -19.08 17.99 14.52
C LYS A 256 -18.46 18.70 13.29
N GLY A 257 -18.23 17.97 12.21
CA GLY A 257 -17.62 18.46 10.98
C GLY A 257 -16.08 18.49 10.94
N HIS A 258 -15.39 17.92 11.92
CA HIS A 258 -13.94 17.66 11.89
C HIS A 258 -13.60 16.52 10.92
N CYS A 259 -12.37 16.53 10.39
CA CYS A 259 -11.86 15.50 9.49
C CYS A 259 -10.57 14.90 10.05
N PHE A 260 -10.41 13.59 9.91
CA PHE A 260 -9.20 12.84 10.26
C PHE A 260 -8.56 12.31 8.99
N ILE A 261 -7.25 12.49 8.85
CA ILE A 261 -6.48 11.98 7.70
C ILE A 261 -5.35 11.12 8.21
N SER A 262 -5.19 9.92 7.67
CA SER A 262 -3.99 9.12 7.87
C SER A 262 -3.01 9.37 6.73
N LEU A 263 -1.80 9.82 7.06
CA LEU A 263 -0.69 10.01 6.14
C LEU A 263 0.32 8.88 6.27
N GLU A 264 0.75 8.31 5.16
CA GLU A 264 1.82 7.31 5.09
C GLU A 264 3.14 7.95 4.62
N ASP A 265 4.22 7.62 5.31
CA ASP A 265 5.59 7.89 4.91
C ASP A 265 6.42 6.60 4.85
N GLU A 266 7.73 6.72 4.67
CA GLU A 266 8.64 5.57 4.56
C GLU A 266 8.71 4.73 5.85
N PHE A 267 8.33 5.32 6.99
CA PHE A 267 8.51 4.74 8.31
C PHE A 267 7.21 4.24 8.92
N GLY A 268 6.06 4.71 8.44
CA GLY A 268 4.76 4.30 8.98
C GLY A 268 3.64 5.27 8.66
N ILE A 269 2.62 5.24 9.52
CA ILE A 269 1.41 6.05 9.38
C ILE A 269 1.40 7.12 10.48
N ALA A 270 1.12 8.35 10.09
CA ALA A 270 0.89 9.49 10.97
C ALA A 270 -0.57 9.94 10.88
N ASN A 271 -1.18 10.23 12.02
CA ASN A 271 -2.56 10.68 12.09
C ASN A 271 -2.64 12.20 12.15
N LEU A 272 -3.48 12.79 11.29
CA LEU A 272 -3.76 14.21 11.24
C LEU A 272 -5.18 14.48 11.75
N PHE A 273 -5.30 15.47 12.62
CA PHE A 273 -6.58 16.05 13.02
C PHE A 273 -6.78 17.38 12.31
N ILE A 274 -7.85 17.48 11.54
CA ILE A 274 -8.21 18.68 10.78
C ILE A 274 -9.46 19.31 11.40
N PRO A 275 -9.32 20.48 12.02
CA PRO A 275 -10.43 21.25 12.54
C PRO A 275 -11.42 21.63 11.43
N ARG A 276 -12.71 21.74 11.76
CA ARG A 276 -13.76 22.16 10.81
C ARG A 276 -13.39 23.44 10.04
N LYS A 277 -12.84 24.43 10.73
CA LYS A 277 -12.40 25.71 10.12
C LYS A 277 -11.33 25.47 9.04
N THR A 278 -10.29 24.72 9.38
CA THR A 278 -9.20 24.36 8.46
C THR A 278 -9.71 23.52 7.30
N PHE A 279 -10.61 22.56 7.54
CA PHE A 279 -11.21 21.74 6.49
C PHE A 279 -11.99 22.58 5.48
N HIS A 280 -12.82 23.52 5.93
CA HIS A 280 -13.56 24.39 5.01
C HIS A 280 -12.64 25.29 4.18
N GLN A 281 -11.53 25.75 4.75
CA GLN A 281 -10.56 26.58 4.05
C GLN A 281 -9.78 25.80 2.98
N PHE A 282 -9.36 24.57 3.30
CA PHE A 282 -8.52 23.74 2.42
C PHE A 282 -9.29 22.57 1.79
N LYS A 283 -10.62 22.70 1.64
CA LYS A 283 -11.50 21.59 1.21
C LYS A 283 -11.05 20.97 -0.11
N LEU A 284 -10.71 21.80 -1.10
CA LEU A 284 -10.28 21.34 -2.42
C LEU A 284 -9.01 20.48 -2.30
N ILE A 285 -7.97 21.02 -1.66
CA ILE A 285 -6.68 20.34 -1.44
C ILE A 285 -6.87 19.04 -0.67
N ILE A 286 -7.70 19.06 0.39
CA ILE A 286 -7.95 17.87 1.19
C ILE A 286 -8.60 16.78 0.35
N THR A 287 -9.55 17.10 -0.52
CA THR A 287 -10.32 16.10 -1.27
C THR A 287 -9.64 15.64 -2.56
N SER A 288 -8.92 16.51 -3.28
CA SER A 288 -8.30 16.15 -4.56
C SER A 288 -6.92 15.51 -4.42
N GLU A 289 -6.12 15.97 -3.46
CA GLU A 289 -4.69 15.67 -3.46
C GLU A 289 -4.37 14.37 -2.74
N SER A 290 -3.62 13.50 -3.41
CA SER A 290 -3.14 12.25 -2.82
C SER A 290 -1.90 12.45 -1.95
N PHE A 291 -1.15 13.52 -2.15
CA PHE A 291 0.03 13.84 -1.34
C PHE A 291 -0.16 15.21 -0.67
N LEU A 292 -0.03 15.23 0.66
CA LEU A 292 -0.24 16.43 1.45
C LEU A 292 0.99 16.79 2.27
N LEU A 293 1.29 18.08 2.31
CA LEU A 293 2.20 18.70 3.27
C LEU A 293 1.34 19.44 4.31
N ALA A 294 1.36 18.95 5.54
CA ALA A 294 0.62 19.49 6.67
C ALA A 294 1.56 20.21 7.63
N GLN A 295 1.23 21.45 7.96
CA GLN A 295 1.87 22.21 9.03
C GLN A 295 0.94 22.27 10.23
N GLY A 296 1.46 21.92 11.40
CA GLY A 296 0.63 21.76 12.58
C GLY A 296 1.40 21.74 13.89
N ARG A 297 0.70 21.35 14.95
CA ARG A 297 1.28 21.11 16.27
C ARG A 297 1.06 19.67 16.67
N LEU A 298 2.05 19.06 17.30
CA LEU A 298 1.90 17.72 17.84
C LEU A 298 0.99 17.74 19.06
N GLN A 299 -0.05 16.91 19.04
CA GLN A 299 -0.88 16.59 20.19
C GLN A 299 -0.67 15.13 20.55
N ILE A 300 -0.46 14.88 21.83
CA ILE A 300 -0.30 13.55 22.40
C ILE A 300 -1.43 13.45 23.42
N THR A 301 -2.44 12.64 23.12
CA THR A 301 -3.58 12.40 24.01
C THR A 301 -3.29 11.22 24.94
N GLU A 302 -4.04 11.09 26.04
CA GLU A 302 -4.01 9.91 26.92
C GLU A 302 -4.26 8.64 26.09
N GLY A 303 -3.18 7.91 25.78
CA GLY A 303 -3.16 6.85 24.76
C GLY A 303 -1.85 6.80 23.94
N GLN A 304 -0.95 7.77 24.12
CA GLN A 304 0.41 7.83 23.55
C GLN A 304 0.52 7.87 22.02
N GLN A 305 -0.57 7.89 21.27
CA GLN A 305 -0.50 8.06 19.82
C GLN A 305 -0.31 9.54 19.45
N PRO A 306 0.79 9.90 18.77
CA PRO A 306 1.00 11.25 18.30
C PRO A 306 0.02 11.60 17.17
N THR A 307 -0.78 12.64 17.38
CA THR A 307 -1.70 13.20 16.38
C THR A 307 -1.29 14.62 16.05
N VAL A 308 -1.22 14.97 14.77
CA VAL A 308 -0.84 16.32 14.36
C VAL A 308 -2.10 17.16 14.19
N TYR A 309 -2.25 18.20 15.01
CA TYR A 309 -3.28 19.23 14.86
C TYR A 309 -2.92 20.15 13.71
N VAL A 310 -3.67 20.07 12.61
CA VAL A 310 -3.33 20.75 11.36
C VAL A 310 -3.82 22.20 11.35
N ILE A 311 -2.90 23.11 11.05
CA ILE A 311 -3.15 24.56 10.94
C ILE A 311 -3.21 24.98 9.47
N SER A 312 -2.31 24.44 8.63
CA SER A 312 -2.22 24.75 7.21
C SER A 312 -1.87 23.50 6.40
N LEU A 313 -2.38 23.43 5.17
CA LEU A 313 -2.13 22.35 4.22
C LEU A 313 -1.65 22.93 2.91
N LYS A 314 -0.73 22.21 2.26
CA LYS A 314 -0.29 22.48 0.89
C LYS A 314 -0.27 21.18 0.09
N PRO A 315 -0.63 21.21 -1.20
CA PRO A 315 -0.40 20.08 -2.10
C PRO A 315 1.10 19.84 -2.24
N LEU A 316 1.47 18.58 -2.45
CA LEU A 316 2.79 18.22 -2.91
C LEU A 316 2.72 18.06 -4.43
N ASN A 317 3.51 18.83 -5.17
CA ASN A 317 3.66 18.69 -6.62
C ASN A 317 4.45 17.40 -6.95
N MET A 318 3.92 16.26 -6.55
CA MET A 318 4.32 14.95 -7.05
C MET A 318 3.34 14.56 -8.13
N SER A 319 3.83 14.01 -9.24
CA SER A 319 3.00 13.56 -10.35
C SER A 319 1.86 12.68 -9.84
N GLU A 320 0.64 12.90 -10.34
CA GLU A 320 -0.56 12.09 -10.01
C GLU A 320 -0.32 10.58 -10.25
N GLU A 321 0.69 10.24 -11.05
CA GLU A 321 1.11 8.87 -11.36
C GLU A 321 1.71 8.12 -10.16
N PHE A 322 2.09 8.81 -9.07
CA PHE A 322 2.48 8.20 -7.80
C PHE A 322 1.29 7.97 -6.85
N ALA A 323 0.10 8.46 -7.20
CA ALA A 323 -1.06 8.40 -6.33
C ALA A 323 -1.67 6.99 -6.31
N THR A 324 -1.72 6.39 -5.14
CA THR A 324 -2.68 5.31 -4.88
C THR A 324 -4.02 5.93 -4.47
N VAL A 325 -5.11 5.38 -4.98
CA VAL A 325 -6.47 5.81 -4.59
C VAL A 325 -6.63 5.65 -3.08
N SER A 326 -7.00 6.73 -2.42
CA SER A 326 -7.33 6.78 -1.01
C SER A 326 -8.71 6.20 -0.74
N HIS A 327 -8.88 5.53 0.41
CA HIS A 327 -10.21 5.13 0.88
C HIS A 327 -10.84 6.26 1.68
N ASP A 328 -11.86 6.90 1.11
CA ASP A 328 -12.56 8.01 1.75
C ASP A 328 -13.89 7.53 2.36
N PHE A 329 -14.10 7.86 3.64
CA PHE A 329 -15.34 7.58 4.37
C PHE A 329 -16.05 8.89 4.70
N HIS A 330 -17.26 9.05 4.19
CA HIS A 330 -18.09 10.25 4.34
C HIS A 330 -18.98 10.23 5.56
#